data_AF-A0A089YVJ8-F1
#
_entry.id   AF-A0A089YVJ8-F1
#
_cell.length_a   1.000
_cell.length_b   1.000
_cell.length_c   1.000
_cell.angle_alpha   90.00
_cell.angle_beta   90.00
_cell.angle_gamma   90.00
#
_symmetry.space_group_name_H-M   'P 1'
#
loop_
_entity.id
_entity.type
_entity.pdbx_description
1 polymer ?
#
loop_
_entity_poly.entity_id
_entity_poly.type
_entity_poly.pdbx_seq_one_letter_code
_entity_poly.pdbx_strand_id
1 'polypeptide(L)'
;MFKRVRLSLIVILVTLLLAALWYAWRPAATPAPVAPQQGYSNALSQARNGQPGAARVLYQQLARSDLSAERRAALYAQLPNYPSPQALKLATADLHDDVAEVRHAAIDAVIGLVPESQRSVLLGPLLEDRDEAIRFHAVRGLLGLPADELGLYFAHLDKAVNAYITALQGQTDDAAAQLELARLYLHDAAHDQAEQALARYRLLEPDDLDAIAVQVELLERQGKSDQARRLLAEQLLAHPQSALLQQQLGLWLMAHDEDEYALLALARAVELAPDNNDYRYVLATNLHDLQQVEAAQKQLEEILRRDPANRRARVLLIQYWKETGQLQNVQVLLAELEQQNADDPSLQQGL
;
A
#
# COMPACT_ATOMS: atom_id res chain seq x y z
N MET A 1 13.32 37.63 -60.23
CA MET A 1 12.74 36.71 -59.23
C MET A 1 13.52 35.39 -59.06
N PHE A 2 14.12 34.81 -60.11
CA PHE A 2 14.81 33.50 -60.06
C PHE A 2 16.15 33.41 -59.30
N LYS A 3 16.91 34.50 -59.11
CA LYS A 3 18.22 34.44 -58.41
C LYS A 3 18.11 34.27 -56.89
N ARG A 4 17.05 34.81 -56.25
CA ARG A 4 16.84 34.68 -54.80
C ARG A 4 16.45 33.25 -54.40
N VAL A 5 15.60 32.60 -55.19
CA VAL A 5 15.17 31.20 -54.97
C VAL A 5 16.34 30.22 -55.06
N ARG A 6 17.28 30.44 -56.00
CA ARG A 6 18.50 29.60 -56.11
C ARG A 6 19.43 29.76 -54.91
N LEU A 7 19.57 30.98 -54.37
CA LEU A 7 20.41 31.21 -53.20
C LEU A 7 19.83 30.55 -51.95
N SER A 8 18.49 30.61 -51.77
CA SER A 8 17.78 29.96 -50.67
C SER A 8 17.92 28.44 -50.71
N LEU A 9 17.84 27.84 -51.89
CA LEU A 9 18.02 26.39 -52.08
C LEU A 9 19.43 25.93 -51.72
N ILE A 10 20.46 26.70 -52.07
CA ILE A 10 21.85 26.38 -51.73
C ILE A 10 22.07 26.45 -50.21
N VAL A 11 21.50 27.45 -49.52
CA VAL A 11 21.62 27.56 -48.06
C VAL A 11 20.92 26.41 -47.34
N ILE A 12 19.75 25.99 -47.82
CA ILE A 12 19.04 24.82 -47.29
C ILE A 12 19.88 23.55 -47.50
N LEU A 13 20.49 23.39 -48.68
CA LEU A 13 21.30 22.22 -48.96
C LEU A 13 22.55 22.16 -48.07
N VAL A 14 23.22 23.30 -47.86
CA VAL A 14 24.41 23.40 -46.99
C VAL A 14 24.04 23.15 -45.52
N THR A 15 22.92 23.67 -45.04
CA THR A 15 22.47 23.44 -43.66
C THR A 15 22.09 21.98 -43.41
N LEU A 16 21.43 21.33 -44.37
CA LEU A 16 21.16 19.89 -44.30
C LEU A 16 22.45 19.06 -44.31
N LEU A 17 23.43 19.46 -45.12
CA LEU A 17 24.72 18.77 -45.22
C LEU A 17 25.53 18.92 -43.93
N LEU A 18 25.52 20.10 -43.31
CA LEU A 18 26.14 20.35 -42.00
C LEU A 18 25.44 19.60 -40.87
N ALA A 19 24.10 19.53 -40.88
CA ALA A 19 23.34 18.75 -39.91
C ALA A 19 23.61 17.25 -40.05
N ALA A 20 23.71 16.74 -41.27
CA ALA A 20 24.06 15.35 -41.56
C ALA A 20 25.50 15.04 -41.12
N LEU A 21 26.45 15.94 -41.36
CA LEU A 21 27.84 15.77 -40.89
C LEU A 21 27.91 15.79 -39.36
N TRP A 22 27.18 16.68 -38.70
CA TRP A 22 27.12 16.75 -37.24
C TRP A 22 26.49 15.49 -36.64
N TYR A 23 25.46 14.95 -37.27
CA TYR A 23 24.85 13.68 -36.86
C TYR A 23 25.81 12.50 -37.06
N ALA A 24 26.56 12.47 -38.17
CA ALA A 24 27.53 11.42 -38.46
C ALA A 24 28.79 11.49 -37.56
N TRP A 25 29.13 12.67 -37.05
CA TRP A 25 30.28 12.89 -36.16
C TRP A 25 29.91 12.91 -34.67
N ARG A 26 28.61 12.78 -34.34
CA ARG A 26 28.20 12.61 -32.95
C ARG A 26 28.75 11.26 -32.47
N PRO A 27 29.58 11.22 -31.40
CA PRO A 27 29.94 9.95 -30.81
C PRO A 27 28.65 9.23 -30.45
N ALA A 28 28.51 7.98 -30.87
CA ALA A 28 27.38 7.15 -30.45
C ALA A 28 27.29 7.26 -28.93
N ALA A 29 26.10 7.56 -28.40
CA ALA A 29 25.89 7.52 -26.96
C ALA A 29 26.33 6.12 -26.52
N THR A 30 27.40 6.05 -25.72
CA THR A 30 27.83 4.80 -25.11
C THR A 30 26.60 4.27 -24.38
N PRO A 31 26.06 3.09 -24.76
CA PRO A 31 24.98 2.50 -23.98
C PRO A 31 25.50 2.43 -22.55
N ALA A 32 24.73 2.97 -21.60
CA ALA A 32 25.07 2.86 -20.20
C ALA A 32 25.38 1.39 -19.91
N PRO A 33 26.48 1.07 -19.20
CA PRO A 33 26.80 -0.31 -18.89
C PRO A 33 25.57 -0.93 -18.23
N VAL A 34 25.05 -2.01 -18.82
CA VAL A 34 23.93 -2.77 -18.24
C VAL A 34 24.41 -3.25 -16.89
N ALA A 35 23.99 -2.58 -15.83
CA ALA A 35 24.43 -2.93 -14.50
C ALA A 35 24.04 -4.39 -14.21
N PRO A 36 24.92 -5.17 -13.57
CA PRO A 36 24.74 -6.61 -13.46
C PRO A 36 23.40 -6.92 -12.80
N GLN A 37 22.46 -7.45 -13.60
CA GLN A 37 21.09 -7.80 -13.19
C GLN A 37 21.06 -8.84 -12.06
N GLN A 38 22.17 -9.56 -11.88
CA GLN A 38 22.38 -10.56 -10.84
C GLN A 38 22.31 -9.98 -9.43
N GLY A 39 22.76 -8.72 -9.21
CA GLY A 39 22.71 -8.08 -7.89
C GLY A 39 21.30 -7.72 -7.45
N TYR A 40 20.51 -7.16 -8.38
CA TYR A 40 19.13 -6.72 -8.11
C TYR A 40 18.23 -7.90 -7.74
N SER A 41 18.18 -8.93 -8.60
CA SER A 41 17.25 -10.05 -8.44
C SER A 41 17.54 -10.85 -7.17
N ASN A 42 18.83 -10.98 -6.82
CA ASN A 42 19.25 -11.67 -5.60
C ASN A 42 18.90 -10.85 -4.35
N ALA A 43 19.10 -9.52 -4.36
CA ALA A 43 18.69 -8.65 -3.26
C ALA A 43 17.17 -8.63 -3.05
N LEU A 44 16.38 -8.56 -4.13
CA LEU A 44 14.92 -8.62 -4.05
C LEU A 44 14.45 -9.98 -3.51
N SER A 45 15.08 -11.07 -3.94
CA SER A 45 14.79 -12.42 -3.41
C SER A 45 15.15 -12.53 -1.92
N GLN A 46 16.30 -12.00 -1.50
CA GLN A 46 16.69 -11.97 -0.09
C GLN A 46 15.68 -11.21 0.78
N ALA A 47 15.21 -10.05 0.29
CA ALA A 47 14.19 -9.25 0.96
C ALA A 47 12.82 -9.96 1.01
N ARG A 48 12.36 -10.56 -0.10
CA ARG A 48 11.08 -11.29 -0.10
C ARG A 48 11.05 -12.50 0.84
N ASN A 49 12.22 -13.10 1.08
CA ASN A 49 12.33 -14.32 1.87
C ASN A 49 12.87 -14.09 3.29
N GLY A 50 12.99 -12.83 3.74
CA GLY A 50 13.46 -12.56 5.11
C GLY A 50 14.85 -13.14 5.40
N GLN A 51 15.77 -13.11 4.44
CA GLN A 51 17.10 -13.71 4.65
C GLN A 51 18.00 -12.80 5.52
N PRO A 52 19.01 -13.36 6.22
CA PRO A 52 19.99 -12.55 6.93
C PRO A 52 20.66 -11.52 6.03
N GLY A 53 20.69 -10.26 6.48
CA GLY A 53 21.22 -9.11 5.74
C GLY A 53 20.29 -8.53 4.68
N ALA A 54 19.02 -8.97 4.61
CA ALA A 54 18.02 -8.50 3.67
C ALA A 54 17.87 -6.97 3.66
N ALA A 55 17.74 -6.34 4.83
CA ALA A 55 17.62 -4.87 4.93
C ALA A 55 18.80 -4.16 4.27
N ARG A 56 20.02 -4.61 4.56
CA ARG A 56 21.26 -4.00 4.04
C ARG A 56 21.31 -4.07 2.51
N VAL A 57 21.02 -5.22 1.92
CA VAL A 57 21.06 -5.36 0.45
C VAL A 57 19.92 -4.58 -0.21
N LEU A 58 18.75 -4.50 0.42
CA LEU A 58 17.62 -3.71 -0.04
C LEU A 58 17.98 -2.22 -0.10
N TYR A 59 18.52 -1.65 0.99
CA TYR A 59 18.96 -0.25 1.04
C TYR A 59 20.05 0.04 0.02
N GLN A 60 21.01 -0.88 -0.15
CA GLN A 60 22.07 -0.74 -1.16
C GLN A 60 21.52 -0.68 -2.58
N GLN A 61 20.47 -1.46 -2.90
CA GLN A 61 19.82 -1.37 -4.21
C GLN A 61 19.07 -0.05 -4.38
N LEU A 62 18.27 0.36 -3.40
CA LEU A 62 17.51 1.62 -3.45
C LEU A 62 18.41 2.86 -3.58
N ALA A 63 19.62 2.82 -3.02
CA ALA A 63 20.61 3.89 -3.15
C ALA A 63 21.19 4.05 -4.57
N ARG A 64 20.93 3.12 -5.50
CA ARG A 64 21.47 3.18 -6.86
C ARG A 64 20.61 4.07 -7.77
N SER A 65 21.25 4.98 -8.50
CA SER A 65 20.56 5.88 -9.45
C SER A 65 20.21 5.26 -10.81
N ASP A 66 20.60 4.01 -11.07
CA ASP A 66 20.46 3.34 -12.38
C ASP A 66 19.30 2.33 -12.45
N LEU A 67 18.46 2.29 -11.42
CA LEU A 67 17.26 1.45 -11.42
C LEU A 67 16.16 2.06 -12.29
N SER A 68 15.44 1.21 -13.03
CA SER A 68 14.16 1.62 -13.64
C SER A 68 13.12 1.89 -12.55
N ALA A 69 12.09 2.67 -12.89
CA ALA A 69 10.98 2.97 -12.00
C ALA A 69 10.32 1.70 -11.45
N GLU A 70 9.95 0.76 -12.34
CA GLU A 70 9.39 -0.55 -11.96
C GLU A 70 10.27 -1.32 -10.95
N ARG A 71 11.59 -1.33 -11.17
CA ARG A 71 12.51 -2.05 -10.30
C ARG A 71 12.62 -1.40 -8.93
N ARG A 72 12.64 -0.06 -8.91
CA ARG A 72 12.67 0.74 -7.68
C ARG A 72 11.37 0.58 -6.91
N ALA A 73 10.22 0.63 -7.58
CA ALA A 73 8.91 0.38 -6.99
C ALA A 73 8.80 -1.02 -6.36
N ALA A 74 9.30 -2.05 -7.06
CA ALA A 74 9.31 -3.41 -6.52
C ALA A 74 10.20 -3.58 -5.27
N LEU A 75 11.26 -2.78 -5.10
CA LEU A 75 12.05 -2.73 -3.88
C LEU A 75 11.30 -1.99 -2.76
N TYR A 76 10.65 -0.87 -3.09
CA TYR A 76 9.84 -0.12 -2.12
C TYR A 76 8.69 -0.95 -1.55
N ALA A 77 8.07 -1.83 -2.34
CA ALA A 77 7.06 -2.75 -1.86
C ALA A 77 7.56 -3.70 -0.75
N GLN A 78 8.88 -3.91 -0.63
CA GLN A 78 9.47 -4.71 0.45
C GLN A 78 9.92 -3.87 1.64
N LEU A 79 10.10 -2.55 1.46
CA LEU A 79 10.71 -1.67 2.44
C LEU A 79 9.97 -1.59 3.79
N PRO A 80 8.62 -1.67 3.87
CA PRO A 80 7.90 -1.71 5.14
C PRO A 80 8.29 -2.88 6.07
N ASN A 81 8.80 -3.99 5.52
CA ASN A 81 9.30 -5.11 6.32
C ASN A 81 10.69 -4.84 6.93
N TYR A 82 11.34 -3.76 6.54
CA TYR A 82 12.70 -3.37 6.94
C TYR A 82 12.75 -1.88 7.34
N PRO A 83 12.05 -1.46 8.40
CA PRO A 83 12.11 -0.09 8.86
C PRO A 83 13.46 0.22 9.48
N SER A 84 13.96 1.43 9.22
CA SER A 84 15.13 2.03 9.85
C SER A 84 15.17 3.53 9.51
N PRO A 85 15.98 4.35 10.21
CA PRO A 85 16.20 5.73 9.80
C PRO A 85 16.70 5.86 8.34
N GLN A 86 17.49 4.89 7.86
CA GLN A 86 17.97 4.87 6.48
C GLN A 86 16.84 4.51 5.50
N ALA A 87 15.97 3.56 5.83
CA ALA A 87 14.80 3.22 5.01
C ALA A 87 13.88 4.44 4.83
N LEU A 88 13.58 5.14 5.94
CA LEU A 88 12.75 6.34 5.91
C LEU A 88 13.41 7.47 5.11
N LYS A 89 14.73 7.65 5.24
CA LYS A 89 15.49 8.63 4.45
C LYS A 89 15.42 8.33 2.95
N LEU A 90 15.53 7.06 2.55
CA LEU A 90 15.43 6.65 1.14
C LEU A 90 14.01 6.95 0.61
N ALA A 91 12.98 6.51 1.32
CA ALA A 91 11.59 6.73 0.91
C ALA A 91 11.24 8.23 0.83
N THR A 92 11.65 9.04 1.82
CA THR A 92 11.34 10.48 1.83
C THR A 92 12.07 11.27 0.74
N ALA A 93 13.27 10.84 0.34
CA ALA A 93 13.96 11.41 -0.81
C ALA A 93 13.15 11.21 -2.11
N ASP A 94 12.62 10.01 -2.31
CA ASP A 94 11.91 9.63 -3.54
C ASP A 94 10.45 10.13 -3.61
N LEU A 95 9.90 10.70 -2.53
CA LEU A 95 8.64 11.46 -2.61
C LEU A 95 8.71 12.64 -3.61
N HIS A 96 9.94 13.10 -3.90
CA HIS A 96 10.24 14.22 -4.80
C HIS A 96 10.94 13.77 -6.09
N ASP A 97 10.94 12.47 -6.42
CA ASP A 97 11.51 11.96 -7.68
C ASP A 97 10.79 12.56 -8.89
N ASP A 98 11.47 12.66 -10.04
CA ASP A 98 10.85 13.18 -11.27
C ASP A 98 9.85 12.19 -11.89
N VAL A 99 9.94 10.90 -11.55
CA VAL A 99 9.09 9.83 -12.08
C VAL A 99 7.94 9.53 -11.11
N ALA A 100 6.70 9.79 -11.54
CA ALA A 100 5.50 9.61 -10.71
C ALA A 100 5.35 8.19 -10.12
N GLU A 101 5.72 7.14 -10.87
CA GLU A 101 5.67 5.75 -10.38
C GLU A 101 6.57 5.53 -9.16
N VAL A 102 7.78 6.12 -9.15
CA VAL A 102 8.71 6.04 -8.02
C VAL A 102 8.12 6.75 -6.81
N ARG A 103 7.52 7.92 -7.03
CA ARG A 103 6.87 8.71 -5.97
C ARG A 103 5.70 7.97 -5.35
N HIS A 104 4.85 7.32 -6.15
CA HIS A 104 3.75 6.49 -5.63
C HIS A 104 4.26 5.35 -4.74
N ALA A 105 5.28 4.62 -5.21
CA ALA A 105 5.86 3.54 -4.42
C ALA A 105 6.53 4.06 -3.13
N ALA A 106 7.12 5.26 -3.16
CA ALA A 106 7.66 5.91 -1.98
C ALA A 106 6.56 6.32 -0.98
N ILE A 107 5.40 6.79 -1.45
CA ILE A 107 4.23 7.08 -0.59
C ILE A 107 3.76 5.80 0.10
N ASP A 108 3.56 4.71 -0.65
CA ASP A 108 3.19 3.41 -0.09
C ASP A 108 4.19 2.93 0.97
N ALA A 109 5.49 3.06 0.67
CA ALA A 109 6.54 2.70 1.61
C ALA A 109 6.49 3.56 2.88
N VAL A 110 6.28 4.88 2.78
CA VAL A 110 6.13 5.76 3.95
C VAL A 110 4.93 5.35 4.79
N ILE A 111 3.77 5.10 4.19
CA ILE A 111 2.55 4.65 4.89
C ILE A 111 2.82 3.39 5.73
N GLY A 112 3.58 2.44 5.18
CA GLY A 112 3.95 1.20 5.86
C GLY A 112 5.11 1.31 6.85
N LEU A 113 5.98 2.32 6.73
CA LEU A 113 7.17 2.52 7.58
C LEU A 113 6.86 3.27 8.87
N VAL A 114 5.90 4.20 8.84
CA VAL A 114 5.64 5.11 9.97
C VAL A 114 4.22 4.92 10.52
N PRO A 115 4.03 5.11 11.85
CA PRO A 115 2.70 5.13 12.44
C PRO A 115 1.88 6.31 11.91
N GLU A 116 0.56 6.21 12.06
CA GLU A 116 -0.41 7.22 11.63
C GLU A 116 -0.06 8.65 12.04
N SER A 117 0.39 8.84 13.29
CA SER A 117 0.78 10.14 13.85
C SER A 117 1.97 10.83 13.15
N GLN A 118 2.77 10.09 12.39
CA GLN A 118 3.92 10.62 11.67
C GLN A 118 3.63 10.84 10.18
N ARG A 119 2.51 10.33 9.66
CA ARG A 119 2.19 10.41 8.23
C ARG A 119 1.93 11.84 7.78
N SER A 120 1.25 12.65 8.60
CA SER A 120 0.90 14.04 8.26
C SER A 120 2.14 14.90 7.99
N VAL A 121 3.21 14.73 8.76
CA VAL A 121 4.47 15.47 8.58
C VAL A 121 5.15 15.15 7.25
N LEU A 122 5.05 13.89 6.79
CA LEU A 122 5.76 13.41 5.60
C LEU A 122 4.94 13.54 4.32
N LEU A 123 3.64 13.26 4.39
CA LEU A 123 2.74 13.24 3.23
C LEU A 123 1.93 14.53 3.08
N GLY A 124 1.75 15.31 4.15
CA GLY A 124 1.00 16.57 4.13
C GLY A 124 1.47 17.56 3.05
N PRO A 125 2.79 17.78 2.85
CA PRO A 125 3.28 18.63 1.76
C PRO A 125 2.84 18.18 0.36
N LEU A 126 2.59 16.88 0.15
CA LEU A 126 2.20 16.32 -1.14
C LEU A 126 0.73 16.62 -1.49
N LEU A 127 -0.08 17.10 -0.54
CA LEU A 127 -1.46 17.54 -0.81
C LEU A 127 -1.52 18.76 -1.73
N GLU A 128 -0.42 19.49 -1.89
CA GLU A 128 -0.28 20.62 -2.81
C GLU A 128 0.63 20.32 -4.01
N ASP A 129 0.93 19.04 -4.26
CA ASP A 129 1.82 18.65 -5.34
C ASP A 129 1.31 19.12 -6.71
N ARG A 130 2.24 19.42 -7.64
CA ARG A 130 1.90 19.80 -9.02
C ARG A 130 1.15 18.69 -9.76
N ASP A 131 1.46 17.43 -9.47
CA ASP A 131 0.83 16.26 -10.05
C ASP A 131 -0.40 15.86 -9.24
N GLU A 132 -1.54 15.81 -9.91
CA GLU A 132 -2.83 15.47 -9.32
C GLU A 132 -2.88 14.04 -8.78
N ALA A 133 -2.27 13.09 -9.50
CA ALA A 133 -2.24 11.70 -9.06
C ALA A 133 -1.50 11.56 -7.73
N ILE A 134 -0.44 12.35 -7.54
CA ILE A 134 0.34 12.36 -6.30
C ILE A 134 -0.45 12.98 -5.15
N ARG A 135 -1.16 14.09 -5.40
CA ARG A 135 -2.07 14.67 -4.39
C ARG A 135 -3.09 13.64 -3.92
N PHE A 136 -3.71 12.90 -4.84
CA PHE A 136 -4.73 11.89 -4.52
C PHE A 136 -4.16 10.66 -3.80
N HIS A 137 -2.93 10.25 -4.12
CA HIS A 137 -2.26 9.23 -3.34
C HIS A 137 -1.97 9.74 -1.91
N ALA A 138 -1.49 10.97 -1.75
CA ALA A 138 -1.29 11.57 -0.42
C ALA A 138 -2.60 11.65 0.38
N VAL A 139 -3.72 11.99 -0.26
CA VAL A 139 -5.07 11.96 0.36
C VAL A 139 -5.33 10.57 0.95
N ARG A 140 -5.18 9.49 0.17
CA ARG A 140 -5.43 8.11 0.67
C ARG A 140 -4.53 7.72 1.84
N GLY A 141 -3.29 8.22 1.86
CA GLY A 141 -2.36 7.98 2.98
C GLY A 141 -2.67 8.76 4.26
N LEU A 142 -3.49 9.80 4.17
CA LEU A 142 -3.85 10.69 5.28
C LEU A 142 -5.33 10.61 5.68
N LEU A 143 -6.17 9.99 4.84
CA LEU A 143 -7.58 9.82 5.09
C LEU A 143 -7.81 8.98 6.36
N GLY A 144 -8.75 9.42 7.20
CA GLY A 144 -9.06 8.75 8.47
C GLY A 144 -8.21 9.17 9.66
N LEU A 145 -7.14 9.94 9.46
CA LEU A 145 -6.40 10.56 10.57
C LEU A 145 -7.26 11.60 11.28
N PRO A 146 -7.21 11.68 12.62
CA PRO A 146 -7.96 12.71 13.35
C PRO A 146 -7.35 14.10 13.14
N ALA A 147 -8.16 15.14 13.35
CA ALA A 147 -7.80 16.52 13.01
C ALA A 147 -6.57 17.05 13.76
N ASP A 148 -6.33 16.55 14.98
CA ASP A 148 -5.15 16.86 15.79
C ASP A 148 -3.86 16.27 15.20
N GLU A 149 -3.90 15.04 14.68
CA GLU A 149 -2.77 14.39 13.98
C GLU A 149 -2.49 15.03 12.61
N LEU A 150 -3.53 15.52 11.93
CA LEU A 150 -3.38 16.27 10.67
C LEU A 150 -2.81 17.67 10.88
N GLY A 151 -3.12 18.31 12.02
CA GLY A 151 -2.61 19.62 12.39
C GLY A 151 -2.82 20.68 11.30
N LEU A 152 -1.74 21.31 10.85
CA LEU A 152 -1.78 22.38 9.83
C LEU A 152 -2.25 21.90 8.45
N TYR A 153 -2.24 20.59 8.19
CA TYR A 153 -2.66 20.00 6.92
C TYR A 153 -4.15 19.66 6.87
N PHE A 154 -4.90 19.78 7.97
CA PHE A 154 -6.34 19.46 7.99
C PHE A 154 -7.12 20.16 6.86
N ALA A 155 -7.03 21.48 6.76
CA ALA A 155 -7.71 22.24 5.69
C ALA A 155 -7.16 21.95 4.28
N HIS A 156 -5.90 21.54 4.18
CA HIS A 156 -5.29 21.17 2.90
C HIS A 156 -5.80 19.80 2.44
N LEU A 157 -6.00 18.87 3.38
CA LEU A 157 -6.59 17.56 3.12
C LEU A 157 -8.03 17.72 2.64
N ASP A 158 -8.86 18.50 3.34
CA ASP A 158 -10.25 18.78 2.94
C ASP A 158 -10.31 19.32 1.51
N LYS A 159 -9.45 20.27 1.17
CA LYS A 159 -9.37 20.84 -0.18
C LYS A 159 -8.96 19.78 -1.21
N ALA A 160 -7.97 18.94 -0.90
CA ALA A 160 -7.49 17.89 -1.78
C ALA A 160 -8.52 16.76 -1.97
N VAL A 161 -9.24 16.37 -0.92
CA VAL A 161 -10.37 15.43 -0.96
C VAL A 161 -11.47 15.95 -1.89
N ASN A 162 -11.87 17.22 -1.75
CA ASN A 162 -12.87 17.82 -2.64
C ASN A 162 -12.44 17.85 -4.10
N ALA A 163 -11.16 18.14 -4.37
CA ALA A 163 -10.60 18.05 -5.72
C ALA A 163 -10.62 16.60 -6.23
N TYR A 164 -10.33 15.63 -5.36
CA TYR A 164 -10.37 14.21 -5.71
C TYR A 164 -11.77 13.73 -6.07
N ILE A 165 -12.76 14.08 -5.25
CA ILE A 165 -14.18 13.82 -5.53
C ILE A 165 -14.57 14.41 -6.89
N THR A 166 -14.20 15.66 -7.16
CA THR A 166 -14.52 16.33 -8.44
C THR A 166 -13.90 15.59 -9.63
N ALA A 167 -12.64 15.16 -9.51
CA ALA A 167 -11.95 14.42 -10.57
C ALA A 167 -12.58 13.05 -10.86
N LEU A 168 -13.02 12.35 -9.82
CA LEU A 168 -13.68 11.04 -9.95
C LEU A 168 -15.13 11.16 -10.45
N GLN A 169 -15.85 12.23 -10.13
CA GLN A 169 -17.21 12.48 -10.64
C GLN A 169 -17.26 12.55 -12.18
N GLY A 170 -16.16 12.95 -12.83
CA GLY A 170 -16.05 12.92 -14.30
C GLY A 170 -15.91 11.51 -14.89
N GLN A 171 -15.66 10.49 -14.06
CA GLN A 171 -15.35 9.12 -14.46
C GLN A 171 -16.53 8.19 -14.12
N THR A 172 -17.72 8.52 -14.64
CA THR A 172 -18.98 7.85 -14.28
C THR A 172 -19.10 6.39 -14.72
N ASP A 173 -18.29 5.96 -15.68
CA ASP A 173 -18.28 4.59 -16.24
C ASP A 173 -17.04 3.78 -15.79
N ASP A 174 -16.27 4.30 -14.84
CA ASP A 174 -15.14 3.59 -14.23
C ASP A 174 -15.58 3.06 -12.85
N ALA A 175 -15.64 1.74 -12.71
CA ALA A 175 -16.05 1.09 -11.48
C ALA A 175 -15.08 1.42 -10.32
N ALA A 176 -13.78 1.39 -10.54
CA ALA A 176 -12.80 1.71 -9.50
C ALA A 176 -12.98 3.16 -9.02
N ALA A 177 -13.27 4.09 -9.92
CA ALA A 177 -13.58 5.48 -9.57
C ALA A 177 -14.86 5.61 -8.74
N GLN A 178 -15.92 4.84 -9.07
CA GLN A 178 -17.17 4.84 -8.29
C GLN A 178 -16.99 4.26 -6.88
N LEU A 179 -16.20 3.19 -6.74
CA LEU A 179 -15.90 2.62 -5.42
C LEU A 179 -15.11 3.60 -4.56
N GLU A 180 -14.13 4.27 -5.16
CA GLU A 180 -13.32 5.27 -4.45
C GLU A 180 -14.16 6.50 -4.05
N LEU A 181 -15.07 6.96 -4.93
CA LEU A 181 -16.06 7.99 -4.58
C LEU A 181 -16.90 7.59 -3.37
N ALA A 182 -17.38 6.35 -3.33
CA ALA A 182 -18.17 5.88 -2.19
C ALA A 182 -17.39 5.96 -0.88
N ARG A 183 -16.10 5.55 -0.88
CA ARG A 183 -15.22 5.65 0.30
C ARG A 183 -15.00 7.09 0.74
N LEU A 184 -14.75 8.00 -0.21
CA LEU A 184 -14.58 9.43 0.09
C LEU A 184 -15.86 10.05 0.66
N TYR A 185 -17.02 9.73 0.09
CA TYR A 185 -18.30 10.21 0.62
C TYR A 185 -18.62 9.62 2.01
N LEU A 186 -18.23 8.37 2.31
CA LEU A 186 -18.35 7.82 3.66
C LEU A 186 -17.49 8.56 4.67
N HIS A 187 -16.28 8.96 4.28
CA HIS A 187 -15.40 9.78 5.11
C HIS A 187 -16.06 11.13 5.46
N ASP A 188 -16.66 11.79 4.47
CA ASP A 188 -17.36 13.08 4.63
C ASP A 188 -18.77 12.96 5.24
N ALA A 189 -19.18 11.76 5.67
CA ALA A 189 -20.55 11.44 6.13
C ALA A 189 -21.66 11.79 5.10
N ALA A 190 -21.31 11.88 3.82
CA ALA A 190 -22.18 12.13 2.68
C ALA A 190 -22.87 10.84 2.21
N HIS A 191 -23.68 10.25 3.11
CA HIS A 191 -24.21 8.90 2.95
C HIS A 191 -25.06 8.69 1.68
N ASP A 192 -25.85 9.69 1.27
CA ASP A 192 -26.69 9.59 0.06
C ASP A 192 -25.83 9.54 -1.21
N GLN A 193 -24.75 10.33 -1.28
CA GLN A 193 -23.82 10.29 -2.40
C GLN A 193 -23.01 8.99 -2.42
N ALA A 194 -22.63 8.47 -1.25
CA ALA A 194 -21.99 7.16 -1.14
C ALA A 194 -22.90 6.03 -1.68
N GLU A 195 -24.19 6.06 -1.33
CA GLU A 195 -25.18 5.09 -1.83
C GLU A 195 -25.33 5.18 -3.36
N GLN A 196 -25.37 6.39 -3.92
CA GLN A 196 -25.44 6.59 -5.37
C GLN A 196 -24.20 6.04 -6.10
N ALA A 197 -23.00 6.30 -5.55
CA ALA A 197 -21.75 5.80 -6.11
C ALA A 197 -21.69 4.26 -6.05
N LEU A 198 -22.09 3.64 -4.92
CA LEU A 198 -22.18 2.19 -4.81
C LEU A 198 -23.24 1.58 -5.73
N ALA A 199 -24.37 2.25 -5.93
CA ALA A 199 -25.39 1.81 -6.88
C ALA A 199 -24.84 1.83 -8.31
N ARG A 200 -24.08 2.87 -8.68
CA ARG A 200 -23.40 2.93 -9.98
C ARG A 200 -22.33 1.85 -10.11
N TYR A 201 -21.53 1.62 -9.07
CA TYR A 201 -20.54 0.54 -9.03
C TYR A 201 -21.15 -0.81 -9.38
N ARG A 202 -22.25 -1.18 -8.70
CA ARG A 202 -22.93 -2.47 -8.90
C ARG A 202 -23.52 -2.62 -10.30
N LEU A 203 -23.85 -1.52 -10.98
CA LEU A 203 -24.28 -1.58 -12.38
C LEU A 203 -23.12 -1.88 -13.33
N LEU A 204 -21.91 -1.44 -12.99
CA LEU A 204 -20.70 -1.66 -13.78
C LEU A 204 -20.10 -3.04 -13.50
N GLU A 205 -20.05 -3.45 -12.24
CA GLU A 205 -19.47 -4.70 -11.75
C GLU A 205 -20.48 -5.46 -10.86
N PRO A 206 -21.48 -6.14 -11.45
CA PRO A 206 -22.58 -6.75 -10.69
C PRO A 206 -22.18 -7.98 -9.86
N ASP A 207 -21.10 -8.66 -10.25
CA ASP A 207 -20.61 -9.89 -9.60
C ASP A 207 -19.38 -9.64 -8.70
N ASP A 208 -18.92 -8.39 -8.60
CA ASP A 208 -17.76 -8.04 -7.78
C ASP A 208 -18.15 -7.79 -6.32
N LEU A 209 -17.40 -8.41 -5.42
CA LEU A 209 -17.64 -8.41 -3.99
C LEU A 209 -16.87 -7.30 -3.26
N ASP A 210 -15.97 -6.59 -3.95
CA ASP A 210 -15.11 -5.56 -3.35
C ASP A 210 -15.91 -4.39 -2.75
N ALA A 211 -17.09 -4.10 -3.29
CA ALA A 211 -17.98 -3.05 -2.79
C ALA A 211 -18.77 -3.45 -1.53
N ILE A 212 -18.81 -4.73 -1.16
CA ILE A 212 -19.64 -5.20 -0.03
C ILE A 212 -19.14 -4.62 1.29
N ALA A 213 -17.82 -4.55 1.49
CA ALA A 213 -17.24 -3.94 2.68
C ALA A 213 -17.68 -2.47 2.85
N VAL A 214 -17.63 -1.70 1.76
CA VAL A 214 -18.01 -0.29 1.73
C VAL A 214 -19.53 -0.13 1.94
N GLN A 215 -20.34 -1.04 1.40
CA GLN A 215 -21.79 -1.02 1.61
C GLN A 215 -22.19 -1.39 3.05
N VAL A 216 -21.50 -2.37 3.65
CA VAL A 216 -21.69 -2.72 5.07
C VAL A 216 -21.35 -1.51 5.93
N GLU A 217 -20.20 -0.87 5.71
CA GLU A 217 -19.81 0.34 6.44
C GLU A 217 -20.83 1.47 6.27
N LEU A 218 -21.35 1.70 5.06
CA LEU A 218 -22.42 2.68 4.82
C LEU A 218 -23.66 2.41 5.68
N LEU A 219 -24.11 1.16 5.70
CA LEU A 219 -25.29 0.76 6.48
C LEU A 219 -25.05 0.91 7.99
N GLU A 220 -23.86 0.56 8.47
CA GLU A 220 -23.45 0.75 9.86
C GLU A 220 -23.45 2.24 10.25
N ARG A 221 -22.83 3.12 9.45
CA ARG A 221 -22.83 4.57 9.68
C ARG A 221 -24.22 5.21 9.61
N GLN A 222 -25.15 4.59 8.88
CA GLN A 222 -26.56 4.99 8.84
C GLN A 222 -27.38 4.43 10.03
N GLY A 223 -26.78 3.63 10.92
CA GLY A 223 -27.48 2.94 12.01
C GLY A 223 -28.40 1.81 11.54
N LYS A 224 -28.22 1.32 10.31
CA LYS A 224 -29.02 0.26 9.67
C LYS A 224 -28.33 -1.11 9.78
N SER A 225 -27.83 -1.46 10.97
CA SER A 225 -27.06 -2.69 11.21
C SER A 225 -27.81 -3.98 10.82
N ASP A 226 -29.14 -4.05 11.05
CA ASP A 226 -29.96 -5.17 10.59
C ASP A 226 -30.01 -5.34 9.06
N GLN A 227 -29.80 -4.26 8.30
CA GLN A 227 -29.68 -4.33 6.84
C GLN A 227 -28.28 -4.80 6.44
N ALA A 228 -27.23 -4.37 7.15
CA ALA A 228 -25.86 -4.83 6.91
C ALA A 228 -25.74 -6.35 7.13
N ARG A 229 -26.30 -6.86 8.22
CA ARG A 229 -26.36 -8.31 8.49
C ARG A 229 -27.08 -9.08 7.39
N ARG A 230 -28.24 -8.59 6.94
CA ARG A 230 -29.02 -9.24 5.87
C ARG A 230 -28.26 -9.23 4.55
N LEU A 231 -27.61 -8.12 4.21
CA LEU A 231 -26.76 -8.03 3.03
C LEU A 231 -25.64 -9.08 3.08
N LEU A 232 -24.90 -9.18 4.18
CA LEU A 232 -23.84 -10.19 4.34
C LEU A 232 -24.39 -11.61 4.20
N ALA A 233 -25.54 -11.90 4.82
CA ALA A 233 -26.18 -13.20 4.73
C ALA A 233 -26.61 -13.55 3.29
N GLU A 234 -27.23 -12.61 2.57
CA GLU A 234 -27.63 -12.79 1.16
C GLU A 234 -26.41 -13.04 0.25
N GLN A 235 -25.36 -12.25 0.42
CA GLN A 235 -24.12 -12.40 -0.34
C GLN A 235 -23.42 -13.73 -0.05
N LEU A 236 -23.39 -14.17 1.21
CA LEU A 236 -22.82 -15.46 1.59
C LEU A 236 -23.65 -16.65 1.10
N LEU A 237 -24.98 -16.51 1.00
CA LEU A 237 -25.83 -17.54 0.38
C LEU A 237 -25.54 -17.67 -1.12
N ALA A 238 -25.28 -16.56 -1.81
CA ALA A 238 -24.93 -16.55 -3.24
C ALA A 238 -23.48 -17.02 -3.48
N HIS A 239 -22.56 -16.65 -2.60
CA HIS A 239 -21.11 -16.88 -2.73
C HIS A 239 -20.53 -17.57 -1.48
N PRO A 240 -20.92 -18.82 -1.16
CA PRO A 240 -20.57 -19.50 0.09
C PRO A 240 -19.08 -19.81 0.26
N GLN A 241 -18.29 -19.71 -0.82
CA GLN A 241 -16.85 -19.94 -0.83
C GLN A 241 -16.03 -18.65 -0.90
N SER A 242 -16.66 -17.48 -0.77
CA SER A 242 -15.94 -16.20 -0.76
C SER A 242 -15.24 -15.99 0.59
N ALA A 243 -13.91 -16.03 0.59
CA ALA A 243 -13.09 -15.72 1.76
C ALA A 243 -13.29 -14.26 2.21
N LEU A 244 -13.42 -13.33 1.26
CA LEU A 244 -13.68 -11.92 1.53
C LEU A 244 -14.97 -11.73 2.32
N LEU A 245 -16.08 -12.35 1.90
CA LEU A 245 -17.35 -12.21 2.61
C LEU A 245 -17.33 -12.83 4.01
N GLN A 246 -16.62 -13.95 4.19
CA GLN A 246 -16.43 -14.55 5.51
C GLN A 246 -15.62 -13.62 6.43
N GLN A 247 -14.61 -12.95 5.88
CA GLN A 247 -13.83 -11.97 6.62
C GLN A 247 -14.67 -10.73 6.99
N GLN A 248 -15.49 -10.22 6.07
CA GLN A 248 -16.40 -9.09 6.35
C GLN A 248 -17.47 -9.46 7.39
N LEU A 249 -18.03 -10.66 7.33
CA LEU A 249 -18.94 -11.17 8.36
C LEU A 249 -18.23 -11.25 9.72
N GLY A 250 -17.02 -11.80 9.77
CA GLY A 250 -16.24 -11.88 10.99
C GLY A 250 -16.00 -10.51 11.63
N LEU A 251 -15.57 -9.52 10.84
CA LEU A 251 -15.39 -8.15 11.34
C LEU A 251 -16.70 -7.51 11.82
N TRP A 252 -17.80 -7.71 11.08
CA TRP A 252 -19.10 -7.20 11.47
C TRP A 252 -19.56 -7.80 12.80
N LEU A 253 -19.39 -9.12 12.98
CA LEU A 253 -19.74 -9.82 14.23
C LEU A 253 -18.91 -9.34 15.42
N MET A 254 -17.59 -9.11 15.24
CA MET A 254 -16.75 -8.51 16.28
C MET A 254 -17.26 -7.12 16.70
N ALA A 255 -17.66 -6.29 15.74
CA ALA A 255 -18.20 -4.95 16.02
C ALA A 255 -19.54 -4.97 16.77
N HIS A 256 -20.20 -6.14 16.84
CA HIS A 256 -21.49 -6.36 17.50
C HIS A 256 -21.39 -7.29 18.73
N ASP A 257 -20.19 -7.46 19.27
CA ASP A 257 -19.92 -8.29 20.46
C ASP A 257 -20.36 -9.78 20.28
N GLU A 258 -20.41 -10.28 19.03
CA GLU A 258 -20.72 -11.68 18.69
C GLU A 258 -19.44 -12.51 18.48
N ASP A 259 -18.52 -12.43 19.44
CA ASP A 259 -17.13 -12.90 19.37
C ASP A 259 -16.96 -14.37 18.92
N GLU A 260 -17.75 -15.28 19.47
CA GLU A 260 -17.65 -16.72 19.14
C GLU A 260 -17.97 -16.98 17.66
N TYR A 261 -19.02 -16.33 17.14
CA TYR A 261 -19.41 -16.45 15.74
C TYR A 261 -18.42 -15.72 14.83
N ALA A 262 -17.89 -14.59 15.29
CA ALA A 262 -16.87 -13.83 14.58
C ALA A 262 -15.63 -14.69 14.30
N LEU A 263 -15.12 -15.39 15.33
CA LEU A 263 -13.98 -16.30 15.17
C LEU A 263 -14.24 -17.43 14.19
N LEU A 264 -15.46 -17.99 14.15
CA LEU A 264 -15.82 -19.01 13.17
C LEU A 264 -15.77 -18.47 11.73
N ALA A 265 -16.30 -17.26 11.51
CA ALA A 265 -16.28 -16.61 10.20
C ALA A 265 -14.85 -16.24 9.77
N LEU A 266 -14.04 -15.66 10.67
CA LEU A 266 -12.64 -15.34 10.40
C LEU A 266 -11.80 -16.60 10.13
N ALA A 267 -11.99 -17.67 10.90
CA ALA A 267 -11.35 -18.95 10.64
C ALA A 267 -11.73 -19.51 9.27
N ARG A 268 -13.01 -19.41 8.89
CA ARG A 268 -13.48 -19.84 7.57
C ARG A 268 -12.86 -19.02 6.44
N ALA A 269 -12.66 -17.71 6.62
CA ALA A 269 -11.95 -16.88 5.66
C ALA A 269 -10.50 -17.36 5.43
N VAL A 270 -9.79 -17.70 6.51
CA VAL A 270 -8.43 -18.26 6.45
C VAL A 270 -8.40 -19.64 5.81
N GLU A 271 -9.40 -20.49 6.04
CA GLU A 271 -9.51 -21.78 5.35
C GLU A 271 -9.71 -21.65 3.84
N LEU A 272 -10.52 -20.69 3.41
CA LEU A 272 -10.85 -20.45 2.00
C LEU A 272 -9.71 -19.74 1.26
N ALA A 273 -8.94 -18.89 1.94
CA ALA A 273 -7.78 -18.18 1.38
C ALA A 273 -6.53 -18.38 2.27
N PRO A 274 -5.94 -19.59 2.28
CA PRO A 274 -4.86 -19.92 3.21
C PRO A 274 -3.59 -19.09 3.00
N ASP A 275 -3.39 -18.56 1.79
CA ASP A 275 -2.24 -17.76 1.38
C ASP A 275 -2.42 -16.26 1.69
N ASN A 276 -3.60 -15.84 2.15
CA ASN A 276 -3.85 -14.46 2.58
C ASN A 276 -3.42 -14.27 4.04
N ASN A 277 -2.20 -13.75 4.23
CA ASN A 277 -1.65 -13.48 5.55
C ASN A 277 -2.39 -12.37 6.30
N ASP A 278 -3.06 -11.44 5.62
CA ASP A 278 -3.84 -10.39 6.29
C ASP A 278 -5.05 -10.97 7.01
N TYR A 279 -5.75 -11.92 6.38
CA TYR A 279 -6.86 -12.63 7.04
C TYR A 279 -6.38 -13.44 8.24
N ARG A 280 -5.23 -14.10 8.11
CA ARG A 280 -4.61 -14.86 9.20
C ARG A 280 -4.17 -13.94 10.34
N TYR A 281 -3.64 -12.76 10.02
CA TYR A 281 -3.24 -11.76 11.00
C TYR A 281 -4.45 -11.23 11.78
N VAL A 282 -5.54 -10.88 11.08
CA VAL A 282 -6.80 -10.47 11.71
C VAL A 282 -7.33 -11.57 12.63
N LEU A 283 -7.34 -12.83 12.20
CA LEU A 283 -7.72 -13.94 13.07
C LEU A 283 -6.81 -14.03 14.31
N ALA A 284 -5.50 -13.86 14.14
CA ALA A 284 -4.56 -13.92 15.26
C ALA A 284 -4.80 -12.83 16.31
N THR A 285 -5.03 -11.58 15.89
CA THR A 285 -5.29 -10.48 16.84
C THR A 285 -6.60 -10.68 17.58
N ASN A 286 -7.67 -11.07 16.88
CA ASN A 286 -8.98 -11.30 17.52
C ASN A 286 -8.95 -12.51 18.46
N LEU A 287 -8.20 -13.57 18.14
CA LEU A 287 -7.98 -14.69 19.07
C LEU A 287 -7.27 -14.22 20.36
N HIS A 288 -6.29 -13.32 20.24
CA HIS A 288 -5.56 -12.77 21.38
C HIS A 288 -6.45 -11.88 22.25
N ASP A 289 -7.24 -10.99 21.63
CA ASP A 289 -8.20 -10.12 22.34
C ASP A 289 -9.18 -10.95 23.19
N LEU A 290 -9.62 -12.09 22.65
CA LEU A 290 -10.49 -13.07 23.31
C LEU A 290 -9.75 -14.05 24.23
N GLN A 291 -8.52 -13.74 24.61
CA GLN A 291 -7.68 -14.51 25.54
C GLN A 291 -7.34 -15.94 25.07
N GLN A 292 -7.51 -16.26 23.78
CA GLN A 292 -7.10 -17.52 23.15
C GLN A 292 -5.66 -17.43 22.63
N VAL A 293 -4.73 -17.09 23.53
CA VAL A 293 -3.37 -16.66 23.19
C VAL A 293 -2.57 -17.75 22.47
N GLU A 294 -2.71 -19.03 22.85
CA GLU A 294 -2.00 -20.12 22.18
C GLU A 294 -2.49 -20.32 20.73
N ALA A 295 -3.78 -20.10 20.47
CA ALA A 295 -4.32 -20.18 19.12
C ALA A 295 -3.85 -19.00 18.27
N ALA A 296 -3.82 -17.79 18.84
CA ALA A 296 -3.27 -16.60 18.20
C ALA A 296 -1.80 -16.79 17.78
N GLN A 297 -0.97 -17.31 18.69
CA GLN A 297 0.45 -17.57 18.41
C GLN A 297 0.63 -18.54 17.23
N LYS A 298 -0.13 -19.62 17.17
CA LYS A 298 -0.09 -20.57 16.03
C LYS A 298 -0.44 -19.92 14.69
N GLN A 299 -1.37 -18.97 14.68
CA GLN A 299 -1.67 -18.23 13.45
C GLN A 299 -0.49 -17.38 12.99
N LEU A 300 0.18 -16.68 13.91
CA LEU A 300 1.36 -15.87 13.56
C LEU A 300 2.57 -16.73 13.15
N GLU A 301 2.78 -17.87 13.80
CA GLU A 301 3.81 -18.85 13.40
C GLU A 301 3.58 -19.32 11.96
N GLU A 302 2.33 -19.58 11.57
CA GLU A 302 1.98 -19.99 10.22
C GLU A 302 2.18 -18.85 9.20
N ILE A 303 1.96 -17.57 9.58
CA ILE A 303 2.34 -16.43 8.74
C ILE A 303 3.85 -16.48 8.48
N LEU A 304 4.68 -16.57 9.52
CA LEU A 304 6.14 -16.55 9.38
C LEU A 304 6.70 -17.76 8.63
N ARG A 305 6.03 -18.91 8.70
CA ARG A 305 6.38 -20.10 7.92
C ARG A 305 6.20 -19.88 6.42
N ARG A 306 5.16 -19.12 6.02
CA ARG A 306 4.83 -18.84 4.61
C ARG A 306 5.53 -17.60 4.07
N ASP A 307 5.66 -16.59 4.92
CA ASP A 307 6.24 -15.29 4.63
C ASP A 307 7.26 -14.93 5.73
N PRO A 308 8.50 -15.42 5.62
CA PRO A 308 9.54 -15.12 6.59
C PRO A 308 9.94 -13.64 6.63
N ALA A 309 9.55 -12.83 5.63
CA ALA A 309 9.80 -11.40 5.63
C ALA A 309 8.73 -10.62 6.42
N ASN A 310 7.63 -11.26 6.84
CA ASN A 310 6.52 -10.58 7.51
C ASN A 310 6.91 -10.03 8.90
N ARG A 311 7.46 -8.82 8.91
CA ARG A 311 7.92 -8.16 10.12
C ARG A 311 6.77 -7.92 11.09
N ARG A 312 5.60 -7.53 10.57
CA ARG A 312 4.40 -7.23 11.37
C ARG A 312 3.98 -8.43 12.22
N ALA A 313 3.90 -9.62 11.62
CA ALA A 313 3.61 -10.86 12.34
C ALA A 313 4.73 -11.25 13.31
N ARG A 314 6.01 -11.06 12.93
CA ARG A 314 7.16 -11.38 13.79
C ARG A 314 7.17 -10.56 15.07
N VAL A 315 7.02 -9.25 14.95
CA VAL A 315 6.98 -8.32 16.10
C VAL A 315 5.81 -8.66 17.02
N LEU A 316 4.62 -8.90 16.46
CA LEU A 316 3.45 -9.27 17.25
C LEU A 316 3.63 -10.61 17.98
N LEU A 317 4.22 -11.61 17.32
CA LEU A 317 4.49 -12.91 17.94
C LEU A 317 5.50 -12.79 19.09
N ILE A 318 6.53 -11.96 18.93
CA ILE A 318 7.46 -11.67 20.02
C ILE A 318 6.72 -11.03 21.21
N GLN A 319 5.81 -10.09 20.96
CA GLN A 319 4.99 -9.47 22.02
C GLN A 319 4.15 -10.51 22.77
N TYR A 320 3.43 -11.38 22.05
CA TYR A 320 2.61 -12.44 22.66
C TYR A 320 3.43 -13.46 23.45
N TRP A 321 4.64 -13.80 22.99
CA TRP A 321 5.54 -14.67 23.73
C TRP A 321 6.17 -14.00 24.95
N LYS A 322 6.42 -12.68 24.91
CA LYS A 322 6.84 -11.92 26.11
C LYS A 322 5.74 -11.94 27.17
N GLU A 323 4.50 -11.70 26.78
CA GLU A 323 3.33 -11.73 27.68
C GLU A 323 3.13 -13.09 28.35
N THR A 324 3.35 -14.18 27.60
CA THR A 324 3.19 -15.56 28.09
C THR A 324 4.45 -16.16 28.73
N GLY A 325 5.55 -15.39 28.84
CA GLY A 325 6.79 -15.83 29.47
C GLY A 325 7.64 -16.82 28.66
N GLN A 326 7.37 -16.98 27.36
CA GLN A 326 8.10 -17.87 26.44
C GLN A 326 9.44 -17.26 25.99
N LEU A 327 10.31 -16.93 26.94
CA LEU A 327 11.52 -16.13 26.72
C LEU A 327 12.52 -16.76 25.73
N GLN A 328 12.58 -18.10 25.65
CA GLN A 328 13.46 -18.77 24.70
C GLN A 328 13.03 -18.51 23.25
N ASN A 329 11.72 -18.54 22.98
CA ASN A 329 11.16 -18.28 21.65
C ASN A 329 11.35 -16.80 21.27
N VAL A 330 11.18 -15.89 22.24
CA VAL A 330 11.49 -14.46 22.08
C VAL A 330 12.93 -14.24 21.62
N GLN A 331 13.91 -14.89 22.27
CA GLN A 331 15.32 -14.74 21.89
C GLN A 331 15.60 -15.20 20.47
N VAL A 332 14.95 -16.28 20.02
CA VAL A 332 15.12 -16.79 18.65
C VAL A 332 14.59 -15.78 17.63
N LEU A 333 13.35 -15.32 17.76
CA LEU A 333 12.78 -14.37 16.79
C LEU A 333 13.44 -12.98 16.85
N LEU A 334 13.92 -12.55 18.01
CA LEU A 334 14.73 -11.33 18.13
C LEU A 334 16.04 -11.46 17.35
N ALA A 335 16.75 -12.58 17.49
CA ALA A 335 17.98 -12.83 16.75
C ALA A 335 17.73 -12.93 15.23
N GLU A 336 16.62 -13.54 14.81
CA GLU A 336 16.22 -13.55 13.40
C GLU A 336 15.90 -12.15 12.88
N LEU A 337 15.14 -11.35 13.65
CA LEU A 337 14.83 -9.97 13.30
C LEU A 337 16.10 -9.13 13.16
N GLU A 338 17.04 -9.26 14.10
CA GLU A 338 18.34 -8.57 14.06
C GLU A 338 19.18 -9.01 12.84
N GLN A 339 19.19 -10.31 12.54
CA GLN A 339 19.87 -10.83 11.35
C GLN A 339 19.27 -10.26 10.06
N GLN A 340 17.95 -10.12 9.99
CA GLN A 340 17.25 -9.53 8.84
C GLN A 340 17.47 -8.02 8.74
N ASN A 341 17.38 -7.32 9.87
CA ASN A 341 17.40 -5.87 10.02
C ASN A 341 17.98 -5.45 11.38
N ALA A 342 19.29 -5.25 11.46
CA ALA A 342 19.94 -4.84 12.71
C ALA A 342 19.53 -3.43 13.20
N ASP A 343 19.08 -2.57 12.28
CA ASP A 343 18.65 -1.19 12.58
C ASP A 343 17.14 -1.08 12.83
N ASP A 344 16.48 -2.20 13.10
CA ASP A 344 15.04 -2.22 13.33
C ASP A 344 14.67 -1.38 14.58
N PRO A 345 13.75 -0.40 14.48
CA PRO A 345 13.34 0.43 15.60
C PRO A 345 12.86 -0.37 16.81
N SER A 346 12.25 -1.54 16.57
CA SER A 346 11.70 -2.35 17.66
C SER A 346 12.80 -3.00 18.50
N LEU A 347 13.98 -3.28 17.92
CA LEU A 347 15.14 -3.77 18.65
C LEU A 347 15.72 -2.68 19.57
N GLN A 348 15.74 -1.43 19.10
CA GLN A 348 16.28 -0.28 19.85
C GLN A 348 15.40 0.11 21.03
N GLN A 349 14.09 -0.07 20.90
CA GLN A 349 13.11 0.24 21.94
C GLN A 349 12.99 -0.87 23.00
N GLY A 350 13.70 -1.99 22.85
CA GLY A 350 13.63 -3.14 23.77
C GLY A 350 12.36 -3.99 23.62
N LEU A 351 11.65 -3.79 22.50
CA LEU A 351 10.27 -4.18 22.21
C LEU A 351 9.25 -3.73 23.26
#